data_AF-A0A7X5BDN7-F1
#
_entry.id   AF-A0A7X5BDN7-F1
#
_cell.length_a   1.000
_cell.length_b   1.000
_cell.length_c   1.000
_cell.angle_alpha   90.00
_cell.angle_beta   90.00
_cell.angle_gamma   90.00
#
_symmetry.space_group_name_H-M   'P 1'
#
loop_
_entity.id
_entity.type
_entity.pdbx_description
1 polymer ?
#
loop_
_entity_poly.entity_id
_entity_poly.type
_entity_poly.pdbx_seq_one_letter_code
_entity_poly.pdbx_strand_id
1 'polypeptide(L)'
;MINSPSYAQKALLAERINKLTQALSDGVYERESTIKLCLLAALTGESVFLLGPPGIAKSLIAKRLIQAFDNSSYFEYLMTRFSTPEEVFGPLSIQELKDNGRYVRLTEGYLPTAQVVFLDEIWKAGPAILNTLLTVVNEKTFKNGSDIERVPMRVLISASNELPDEESGLDALYDRILVRIFVNRIQNKQNFKSMLTVGTEQEAQIPAGLAITDAEYHQWQSQLNKLTLTNDVFEKLYQLKSMLEQAAAESGLPIEDVYVSDRRWKKAVKLLKASAFFNGRDHISPLDLLLLQDCLWNSPESRELVYRIIREFALREAFDQSQVELQCDTCRITIATVQEEIEADLSITLSLETSNGLRKKQIYQYDFSQAKTYQIGQAKNLIKLVLLQSNMSVAEGEKGDSRWVYVTQADMERLIKEGQGDIYGYVNHNPNLCRLCFERDANNHLVVKDIANRSIRLALASQKGLEQGMYQDWLEKTEQSLSQLKQAEHHLLKVRSDFHGSLPHSFIDPELPTAMEASLHHIQQQLESAQQECTKRVQRIKSLPEYFA
;
A
#
# COMPACT_ATOMS: atom_id res chain seq x y z
N MET A 1 5.04 -25.46 30.20
CA MET A 1 4.24 -24.97 29.06
C MET A 1 3.51 -23.73 29.53
N ILE A 2 3.95 -22.53 29.15
CA ILE A 2 3.27 -21.28 29.54
C ILE A 2 2.16 -21.08 28.52
N ASN A 3 0.90 -21.19 28.96
CA ASN A 3 -0.28 -20.97 28.13
C ASN A 3 -0.15 -19.63 27.40
N SER A 4 -0.26 -19.67 26.06
CA SER A 4 -0.44 -18.46 25.26
C SER A 4 -1.66 -17.70 25.81
N PRO A 5 -1.58 -16.37 26.00
CA PRO A 5 -2.69 -15.61 26.55
C PRO A 5 -3.93 -15.79 25.68
N SER A 6 -5.09 -15.97 26.33
CA SER A 6 -6.38 -16.11 25.64
C SER A 6 -6.67 -14.86 24.80
N TYR A 7 -7.39 -15.01 23.68
CA TYR A 7 -7.84 -13.87 22.87
C TYR A 7 -8.51 -12.77 23.71
N ALA A 8 -9.28 -13.16 24.73
CA ALA A 8 -9.90 -12.22 25.66
C ALA A 8 -8.87 -11.39 26.46
N GLN A 9 -7.78 -12.00 26.91
CA GLN A 9 -6.73 -11.29 27.66
C GLN A 9 -5.98 -10.29 26.76
N LYS A 10 -5.78 -10.63 25.49
CA LYS A 10 -5.15 -9.75 24.50
C LYS A 10 -6.03 -8.55 24.16
N ALA A 11 -7.32 -8.76 23.96
CA ALA A 11 -8.29 -7.69 23.73
C ALA A 11 -8.36 -6.74 24.93
N LEU A 12 -8.39 -7.29 26.16
CA LEU A 12 -8.35 -6.48 27.39
C LEU A 12 -7.06 -5.67 27.53
N LEU A 13 -5.91 -6.22 27.12
CA LEU A 13 -4.65 -5.48 27.10
C LEU A 13 -4.71 -4.31 26.11
N ALA A 14 -5.19 -4.55 24.89
CA ALA A 14 -5.33 -3.50 23.89
C ALA A 14 -6.29 -2.39 24.37
N GLU A 15 -7.42 -2.76 24.97
CA GLU A 15 -8.35 -1.81 25.57
C GLU A 15 -7.72 -1.02 26.72
N ARG A 16 -6.94 -1.68 27.60
CA ARG A 16 -6.22 -1.00 28.69
C ARG A 16 -5.22 0.03 28.16
N ILE A 17 -4.41 -0.33 27.16
CA ILE A 17 -3.44 0.59 26.55
C ILE A 17 -4.14 1.77 25.87
N ASN A 18 -5.28 1.54 25.22
CA ASN A 18 -6.08 2.61 24.63
C ASN A 18 -6.65 3.56 25.69
N LYS A 19 -7.20 3.04 26.79
CA LYS A 19 -7.67 3.86 27.91
C LYS A 19 -6.54 4.64 28.56
N LEU A 20 -5.38 4.01 28.74
CA LEU A 20 -4.20 4.68 29.27
C LEU A 20 -3.75 5.83 28.36
N THR A 21 -3.69 5.59 27.05
CA THR A 21 -3.34 6.59 26.05
C THR A 21 -4.32 7.77 26.05
N GLN A 22 -5.63 7.49 26.15
CA GLN A 22 -6.66 8.53 26.25
C GLN A 22 -6.46 9.38 27.49
N ALA A 23 -6.23 8.77 28.65
CA ALA A 23 -5.95 9.49 29.89
C ALA A 23 -4.67 10.33 29.82
N LEU A 24 -3.62 9.83 29.16
CA LEU A 24 -2.37 10.57 28.94
C LEU A 24 -2.54 11.76 27.99
N SER A 25 -3.41 11.62 26.99
CA SER A 25 -3.68 12.65 25.97
C SER A 25 -4.70 13.69 26.42
N ASP A 26 -5.41 13.45 27.53
CA ASP A 26 -6.44 14.36 28.02
C ASP A 26 -5.86 15.75 28.34
N GLY A 27 -6.52 16.79 27.84
CA GLY A 27 -6.07 18.18 27.92
C GLY A 27 -4.90 18.56 27.00
N VAL A 28 -4.34 17.63 26.20
CA VAL A 28 -3.25 17.88 25.25
C VAL A 28 -3.76 17.85 23.81
N TYR A 29 -3.91 19.04 23.21
CA TYR A 29 -4.49 19.19 21.88
C TYR A 29 -3.48 18.91 20.75
N GLU A 30 -3.89 18.14 19.73
CA GLU A 30 -3.08 17.81 18.53
C GLU A 30 -1.75 17.11 18.84
N ARG A 31 -1.73 16.28 19.89
CA ARG A 31 -0.54 15.50 20.32
C ARG A 31 -0.81 14.03 20.60
N GLU A 32 -2.03 13.55 20.35
CA GLU A 32 -2.41 12.17 20.64
C GLU A 32 -1.49 11.16 19.93
N SER A 33 -1.19 11.36 18.64
CA SER A 33 -0.26 10.52 17.87
C SER A 33 1.16 10.53 18.44
N THR A 34 1.65 11.70 18.88
CA THR A 34 2.96 11.82 19.53
C THR A 34 3.00 11.04 20.84
N ILE A 35 1.96 11.18 21.69
CA ILE A 35 1.88 10.46 22.96
C ILE A 35 1.80 8.95 22.74
N LYS A 36 1.02 8.49 21.75
CA LYS A 36 0.93 7.08 21.33
C LYS A 36 2.29 6.50 20.95
N LEU A 37 3.03 7.18 20.08
CA LEU A 37 4.35 6.75 19.63
C LEU A 37 5.37 6.76 20.78
N CYS A 38 5.34 7.78 21.63
CA CYS A 38 6.21 7.83 22.81
C CYS A 38 5.91 6.73 23.82
N LEU A 39 4.62 6.42 24.04
CA LEU A 39 4.21 5.30 24.90
C LEU A 39 4.71 3.98 24.32
N LEU A 40 4.58 3.77 23.00
CA LEU A 40 5.07 2.57 22.32
C LEU A 40 6.60 2.44 22.41
N ALA A 41 7.33 3.54 22.26
CA ALA A 41 8.78 3.58 22.44
C ALA A 41 9.16 3.25 23.90
N ALA A 42 8.44 3.81 24.88
CA ALA A 42 8.67 3.51 26.29
C ALA A 42 8.38 2.04 26.63
N LEU A 43 7.33 1.46 26.05
CA LEU A 43 6.98 0.05 26.17
C LEU A 43 7.97 -0.89 25.46
N THR A 44 8.88 -0.37 24.62
CA THR A 44 9.91 -1.16 23.94
C THR A 44 11.32 -0.88 24.45
N GLY A 45 11.51 0.09 25.33
CA GLY A 45 12.86 0.48 25.77
C GLY A 45 13.61 1.36 24.77
N GLU A 46 12.94 1.87 23.73
CA GLU A 46 13.54 2.65 22.65
C GLU A 46 13.46 4.17 22.95
N SER A 47 14.25 4.94 22.23
CA SER A 47 14.37 6.40 22.38
C SER A 47 13.56 7.16 21.34
N VAL A 48 13.13 8.37 21.73
CA VAL A 48 12.32 9.29 20.91
C VAL A 48 13.03 10.63 20.81
N PHE A 49 13.03 11.22 19.61
CA PHE A 49 13.45 12.59 19.36
C PHE A 49 12.25 13.45 18.93
N LEU A 50 12.06 14.58 19.61
CA LEU A 50 11.02 15.56 19.33
C LEU A 50 11.64 16.80 18.68
N LEU A 51 11.44 16.95 17.37
CA LEU A 51 11.83 18.12 16.60
C LEU A 51 10.68 19.11 16.52
N GLY A 52 10.92 20.39 16.76
CA GLY A 52 9.90 21.43 16.56
C GLY A 52 10.28 22.74 17.23
N PRO A 53 9.53 23.84 17.05
CA PRO A 53 9.86 25.12 17.69
C PRO A 53 9.74 25.08 19.23
N PRO A 54 10.34 26.04 19.95
CA PRO A 54 10.18 26.16 21.39
C PRO A 54 8.74 26.54 21.76
N GLY A 55 8.30 26.17 22.96
CA GLY A 55 6.98 26.55 23.49
C GLY A 55 5.79 25.70 23.02
N ILE A 56 6.04 24.53 22.42
CA ILE A 56 4.97 23.62 21.92
C ILE A 56 4.65 22.44 22.86
N ALA A 57 4.99 22.58 24.15
CA ALA A 57 4.76 21.58 25.19
C ALA A 57 5.50 20.23 24.98
N LYS A 58 6.74 20.26 24.49
CA LYS A 58 7.58 19.03 24.35
C LYS A 58 7.88 18.38 25.70
N SER A 59 8.24 19.17 26.71
CA SER A 59 8.48 18.68 28.08
C SER A 59 7.22 18.11 28.73
N LEU A 60 6.04 18.66 28.40
CA LEU A 60 4.76 18.15 28.90
C LEU A 60 4.52 16.70 28.49
N ILE A 61 4.87 16.31 27.26
CA ILE A 61 4.71 14.93 26.79
C ILE A 61 5.50 13.96 27.68
N ALA A 62 6.74 14.32 28.03
CA ALA A 62 7.56 13.50 28.93
C ALA A 62 6.97 13.45 30.36
N LYS A 63 6.48 14.58 30.87
CA LYS A 63 5.80 14.66 32.19
C LYS A 63 4.46 13.93 32.23
N ARG A 64 3.82 13.71 31.08
CA ARG A 64 2.62 12.87 30.99
C ARG A 64 3.01 11.40 30.99
N LEU A 65 4.05 11.03 30.24
CA LEU A 65 4.52 9.64 30.13
C LEU A 65 5.00 9.02 31.44
N ILE A 66 5.56 9.80 32.37
CA ILE A 66 5.89 9.28 33.72
C ILE A 66 4.67 8.66 34.40
N GLN A 67 3.48 9.25 34.23
CA GLN A 67 2.23 8.79 34.85
C GLN A 67 1.73 7.47 34.24
N ALA A 68 2.28 7.05 33.09
CA ALA A 68 1.96 5.76 32.50
C ALA A 68 2.48 4.58 33.33
N PHE A 69 3.43 4.82 34.24
CA PHE A 69 4.17 3.80 34.97
C PHE A 69 4.06 4.01 36.49
N ASP A 70 3.76 2.93 37.22
CA ASP A 70 3.75 2.97 38.68
C ASP A 70 5.15 3.15 39.26
N ASN A 71 5.28 4.01 40.29
CA ASN A 71 6.51 4.27 41.03
C ASN A 71 7.72 4.55 40.12
N SER A 72 7.53 5.35 39.08
CA SER A 72 8.58 5.65 38.12
C SER A 72 9.42 6.87 38.50
N SER A 73 10.73 6.76 38.28
CA SER A 73 11.67 7.87 38.48
C SER A 73 11.80 8.69 37.20
N TYR A 74 11.76 10.02 37.35
CA TYR A 74 11.86 10.98 36.25
C TYR A 74 13.06 11.90 36.42
N PHE A 75 13.77 12.11 35.32
CA PHE A 75 14.88 13.03 35.22
C PHE A 75 14.64 13.99 34.06
N GLU A 76 14.67 15.29 34.34
CA GLU A 76 14.52 16.38 33.38
C GLU A 76 15.75 17.27 33.43
N TYR A 77 16.35 17.54 32.27
CA TYR A 77 17.50 18.44 32.18
C TYR A 77 17.51 19.22 30.86
N LEU A 78 17.80 20.53 30.94
CA LEU A 78 18.01 21.40 29.79
C LEU A 78 19.50 21.44 29.47
N MET A 79 19.88 20.94 28.30
CA MET A 79 21.28 20.90 27.88
C MET A 79 21.74 22.29 27.43
N THR A 80 22.93 22.65 27.89
CA THR A 80 23.64 23.87 27.50
C THR A 80 25.08 23.51 27.11
N ARG A 81 25.75 24.43 26.41
CA ARG A 81 27.17 24.26 26.04
C ARG A 81 28.11 24.16 27.26
N PHE A 82 27.64 24.54 28.43
CA PHE A 82 28.39 24.50 29.69
C PHE A 82 27.97 23.36 30.61
N SER A 83 26.99 22.54 30.19
CA SER A 83 26.50 21.45 30.99
C SER A 83 27.61 20.43 31.24
N THR A 84 27.73 20.01 32.50
CA THR A 84 28.80 19.10 32.94
C THR A 84 28.25 17.69 33.19
N PRO A 85 29.08 16.63 33.03
CA PRO A 85 28.68 15.27 33.38
C PRO A 85 28.15 15.13 34.83
N GLU A 86 28.61 15.96 35.75
CA GLU A 86 28.20 15.98 37.16
C GLU A 86 26.72 16.37 37.33
N GLU A 87 26.22 17.29 36.51
CA GLU A 87 24.82 17.73 36.55
C GLU A 87 23.86 16.67 35.98
N VAL A 88 24.34 15.84 35.06
CA VAL A 88 23.53 14.85 34.34
C VAL A 88 23.60 13.47 34.98
N PHE A 89 24.80 13.02 35.36
CA PHE A 89 25.06 11.68 35.87
C PHE A 89 25.34 11.64 37.38
N GLY A 90 25.34 12.79 38.04
CA GLY A 90 25.57 12.93 39.46
C GLY A 90 27.01 13.36 39.81
N PRO A 91 27.19 14.11 40.91
CA PRO A 91 28.48 14.62 41.34
C PRO A 91 29.37 13.49 41.88
N LEU A 92 30.68 13.72 41.87
CA LEU A 92 31.64 12.79 42.49
C LEU A 92 31.53 12.81 44.02
N SER A 93 31.59 11.63 44.64
CA SER A 93 31.66 11.49 46.09
C SER A 93 33.03 11.92 46.59
N ILE A 94 33.07 13.05 47.30
CA ILE A 94 34.30 13.57 47.92
C ILE A 94 34.83 12.59 48.99
N GLN A 95 33.93 11.89 49.69
CA GLN A 95 34.28 10.91 50.71
C GLN A 95 35.00 9.71 50.08
N GLU A 96 34.43 9.11 49.04
CA GLU A 96 35.05 7.96 48.34
C GLU A 96 36.38 8.33 47.67
N LEU A 97 36.48 9.56 47.15
CA LEU A 97 37.71 10.04 46.56
C LEU A 97 38.81 10.26 47.61
N LYS A 98 38.46 10.81 48.78
CA LYS A 98 39.41 11.14 49.85
C LYS A 98 39.84 9.93 50.66
N ASP A 99 38.90 9.05 50.99
CA ASP A 99 39.12 7.94 51.93
C ASP A 99 39.60 6.67 51.20
N ASN A 100 39.09 6.42 49.99
CA ASN A 100 39.37 5.20 49.22
C ASN A 100 40.08 5.44 47.88
N GLY A 101 40.31 6.70 47.46
CA GLY A 101 40.91 7.02 46.16
C GLY A 101 40.06 6.62 44.95
N ARG A 102 38.75 6.40 45.14
CA ARG A 102 37.84 5.91 44.09
C ARG A 102 37.02 7.05 43.48
N TYR A 103 36.89 7.03 42.16
CA TYR A 103 36.06 7.98 41.40
C TYR A 103 34.61 7.48 41.31
N VAL A 104 33.89 7.53 42.43
CA VAL A 104 32.47 7.11 42.51
C VAL A 104 31.55 8.33 42.40
N ARG A 105 30.50 8.25 41.59
CA ARG A 105 29.45 9.26 41.45
C ARG A 105 28.23 8.92 42.31
N LEU A 106 27.60 9.96 42.85
CA LEU A 106 26.32 9.90 43.55
C LEU A 106 25.19 9.97 42.52
N THR A 107 24.67 8.82 42.10
CA THR A 107 23.74 8.69 40.96
C THR A 107 22.26 8.77 41.33
N GLU A 108 21.93 8.85 42.62
CA GLU A 108 20.57 8.91 43.12
C GLU A 108 19.89 10.22 42.71
N GLY A 109 18.72 10.13 42.05
CA GLY A 109 18.00 11.27 41.51
C GLY A 109 18.51 11.79 40.16
N TYR A 110 19.54 11.17 39.60
CA TYR A 110 20.12 11.52 38.31
C TYR A 110 19.78 10.48 37.23
N LEU A 111 20.21 10.76 35.99
CA LEU A 111 19.94 9.92 34.82
C LEU A 111 20.19 8.42 35.03
N PRO A 112 21.29 7.94 35.68
CA PRO A 112 21.55 6.51 35.80
C PRO A 112 20.52 5.73 36.62
N THR A 113 19.71 6.39 37.46
CA THR A 113 18.66 5.76 38.28
C THR A 113 17.23 6.06 37.78
N ALA A 114 17.10 6.85 36.71
CA ALA A 114 15.83 7.27 36.14
C ALA A 114 15.23 6.24 35.16
N GLN A 115 13.92 6.03 35.25
CA GLN A 115 13.17 5.20 34.29
C GLN A 115 12.73 6.00 33.06
N VAL A 116 12.33 7.26 33.26
CA VAL A 116 11.93 8.19 32.21
C VAL A 116 12.88 9.37 32.21
N VAL A 117 13.56 9.60 31.08
CA VAL A 117 14.57 10.66 30.94
C VAL A 117 14.12 11.64 29.87
N PHE A 118 14.08 12.92 30.20
CA PHE A 118 13.83 14.02 29.26
C PHE A 118 15.04 14.96 29.16
N LEU A 119 15.61 15.08 27.96
CA LEU A 119 16.74 15.96 27.68
C LEU A 119 16.34 17.00 26.63
N ASP A 120 16.20 18.25 27.04
CA ASP A 120 15.90 19.35 26.11
C ASP A 120 17.19 19.96 25.55
N GLU A 121 17.11 20.47 24.31
CA GLU A 121 18.25 21.04 23.57
C GLU A 121 19.46 20.09 23.45
N ILE A 122 19.21 18.79 23.21
CA ILE A 122 20.22 17.72 23.27
C ILE A 122 21.51 17.98 22.46
N TRP A 123 21.41 18.70 21.34
CA TRP A 123 22.56 19.00 20.48
C TRP A 123 23.51 20.06 21.04
N LYS A 124 23.14 20.74 22.13
CA LYS A 124 24.00 21.70 22.84
C LYS A 124 24.88 21.03 23.89
N ALA A 125 24.72 19.73 24.13
CA ALA A 125 25.49 19.00 25.13
C ALA A 125 26.97 18.83 24.72
N GLY A 126 27.87 18.84 25.71
CA GLY A 126 29.30 18.61 25.47
C GLY A 126 29.63 17.16 25.09
N PRO A 127 30.75 16.90 24.37
CA PRO A 127 31.13 15.55 23.90
C PRO A 127 31.20 14.47 24.99
N ALA A 128 31.60 14.83 26.21
CA ALA A 128 31.68 13.89 27.33
C ALA A 128 30.29 13.33 27.74
N ILE A 129 29.26 14.18 27.70
CA ILE A 129 27.89 13.78 28.00
C ILE A 129 27.38 12.85 26.89
N LEU A 130 27.59 13.24 25.64
CA LEU A 130 27.11 12.51 24.47
C LEU A 130 27.72 11.11 24.39
N ASN A 131 29.04 10.97 24.58
CA ASN A 131 29.72 9.68 24.61
C ASN A 131 29.21 8.76 25.73
N THR A 132 28.83 9.33 26.87
CA THR A 132 28.24 8.55 27.96
C THR A 132 26.80 8.15 27.64
N LEU A 133 26.00 9.05 27.05
CA LEU A 133 24.65 8.76 26.57
C LEU A 133 24.64 7.67 25.50
N LEU A 134 25.63 7.64 24.62
CA LEU A 134 25.81 6.60 23.62
C LEU A 134 25.86 5.18 24.23
N THR A 135 26.56 5.02 25.36
CA THR A 135 26.64 3.77 26.12
C THR A 135 25.32 3.49 26.84
N VAL A 136 24.75 4.50 27.52
CA VAL A 136 23.50 4.34 28.28
C VAL A 136 22.31 3.97 27.37
N VAL A 137 22.21 4.55 26.17
CA VAL A 137 21.13 4.26 25.21
C VAL A 137 21.24 2.85 24.62
N ASN A 138 22.47 2.40 24.32
CA ASN A 138 22.69 1.11 23.65
C ASN A 138 22.76 -0.07 24.62
N GLU A 139 23.60 0.04 25.63
CA GLU A 139 23.93 -1.05 26.55
C GLU A 139 23.02 -1.05 27.79
N LYS A 140 22.33 0.07 28.04
CA LYS A 140 21.55 0.28 29.28
C LYS A 140 22.43 0.09 30.53
N THR A 141 23.70 0.49 30.42
CA THR A 141 24.70 0.44 31.48
C THR A 141 25.35 1.80 31.67
N PHE A 142 25.84 2.05 32.88
CA PHE A 142 26.57 3.24 33.26
C PHE A 142 27.84 2.83 33.99
N LYS A 143 28.98 3.37 33.58
CA LYS A 143 30.27 3.10 34.23
C LYS A 143 30.48 4.09 35.37
N ASN A 144 30.32 3.62 36.60
CA ASN A 144 30.52 4.40 37.81
C ASN A 144 31.89 4.08 38.43
N GLY A 145 32.92 4.82 38.04
CA GLY A 145 34.30 4.53 38.43
C GLY A 145 34.79 3.20 37.85
N SER A 146 35.04 2.21 38.72
CA SER A 146 35.42 0.84 38.33
C SER A 146 34.24 -0.04 37.98
N ASP A 147 33.04 0.30 38.48
CA ASP A 147 31.90 -0.60 38.48
C ASP A 147 30.95 -0.26 37.31
N ILE A 148 30.26 -1.27 36.79
CA ILE A 148 29.27 -1.10 35.73
C ILE A 148 27.89 -1.36 36.33
N GLU A 149 27.08 -0.31 36.39
CA GLU A 149 25.72 -0.33 36.91
C GLU A 149 24.72 -0.45 35.76
N ARG A 150 23.59 -1.14 35.99
CA ARG A 150 22.51 -1.23 35.01
C ARG A 150 21.54 -0.08 35.18
N VAL A 151 21.26 0.63 34.08
CA VAL A 151 20.33 1.76 34.05
C VAL A 151 18.91 1.24 33.79
N PRO A 152 17.91 1.52 34.66
CA PRO A 152 16.53 1.04 34.52
C PRO A 152 15.71 1.85 33.49
N MET A 153 16.37 2.56 32.57
CA MET A 153 15.75 3.49 31.64
C MET A 153 14.83 2.78 30.64
N ARG A 154 13.52 3.05 30.78
CA ARG A 154 12.45 2.60 29.90
C ARG A 154 12.33 3.48 28.66
N VAL A 155 12.51 4.79 28.80
CA VAL A 155 12.47 5.71 27.65
C VAL A 155 13.44 6.87 27.82
N LEU A 156 14.09 7.24 26.73
CA LEU A 156 14.78 8.51 26.59
C LEU A 156 14.00 9.35 25.58
N ILE A 157 13.55 10.52 26.00
CA ILE A 157 12.90 11.50 25.15
C ILE A 157 13.84 12.70 25.05
N SER A 158 14.38 12.95 23.87
CA SER A 158 15.17 14.15 23.60
C SER A 158 14.36 15.14 22.78
N ALA A 159 14.59 16.43 23.01
CA ALA A 159 13.97 17.50 22.26
C ALA A 159 15.02 18.48 21.73
N SER A 160 14.73 19.08 20.59
CA SER A 160 15.53 20.17 20.02
C SER A 160 14.68 20.99 19.06
N ASN A 161 15.13 22.21 18.77
CA ASN A 161 14.57 23.04 17.69
C ASN A 161 15.39 22.94 16.39
N GLU A 162 16.60 22.38 16.48
CA GLU A 162 17.56 22.18 15.38
C GLU A 162 17.95 20.71 15.24
N LEU A 163 18.49 20.36 14.08
CA LEU A 163 19.18 19.08 13.84
C LEU A 163 20.66 19.23 14.20
N PRO A 164 21.39 18.12 14.44
CA PRO A 164 22.83 18.21 14.71
C PRO A 164 23.57 18.75 13.48
N ASP A 165 24.65 19.51 13.71
CA ASP A 165 25.54 19.96 12.64
C ASP A 165 26.33 18.75 12.07
N GLU A 166 26.55 18.70 10.75
CA GLU A 166 27.26 17.59 10.08
C GLU A 166 28.69 17.34 10.64
N GLU A 167 29.37 18.40 11.09
CA GLU A 167 30.74 18.31 11.63
C GLU A 167 30.81 17.93 13.12
N SER A 168 29.66 17.80 13.79
CA SER A 168 29.59 17.66 15.25
C SER A 168 29.84 16.23 15.77
N GLY A 169 29.81 15.23 14.88
CA GLY A 169 29.91 13.81 15.25
C GLY A 169 28.70 13.29 16.04
N LEU A 170 27.59 14.04 16.07
CA LEU A 170 26.36 13.73 16.79
C LEU A 170 25.47 12.74 16.05
N ASP A 171 25.78 12.43 14.79
CA ASP A 171 25.03 11.48 13.94
C ASP A 171 25.00 10.10 14.55
N ALA A 172 26.06 9.71 15.26
CA ALA A 172 26.13 8.45 15.97
C ALA A 172 25.06 8.34 17.08
N LEU A 173 24.72 9.45 17.74
CA LEU A 173 23.63 9.50 18.73
C LEU A 173 22.28 9.60 18.02
N TYR A 174 22.20 10.41 16.97
CA TYR A 174 20.96 10.60 16.21
C TYR A 174 20.47 9.31 15.53
N ASP A 175 21.37 8.50 14.97
CA ASP A 175 21.05 7.16 14.43
C ASP A 175 20.54 6.20 15.51
N ARG A 176 20.96 6.36 16.77
CA ARG A 176 20.53 5.50 17.88
C ARG A 176 19.15 5.86 18.41
N ILE A 177 18.67 7.06 18.10
CA ILE A 177 17.31 7.49 18.40
C ILE A 177 16.37 6.97 17.31
N LEU A 178 15.56 5.99 17.67
CA LEU A 178 14.72 5.25 16.73
C LEU A 178 13.58 6.12 16.21
N VAL A 179 12.74 6.61 17.13
CA VAL A 179 11.50 7.31 16.79
C VAL A 179 11.80 8.80 16.70
N ARG A 180 11.42 9.43 15.60
CA ARG A 180 11.64 10.84 15.30
C ARG A 180 10.32 11.48 14.92
N ILE A 181 9.88 12.42 15.75
CA ILE A 181 8.57 13.04 15.61
C ILE A 181 8.76 14.54 15.41
N PHE A 182 8.25 15.05 14.29
CA PHE A 182 8.12 16.48 14.08
C PHE A 182 6.83 16.97 14.75
N VAL A 183 6.97 17.89 15.69
CA VAL A 183 5.88 18.46 16.46
C VAL A 183 5.67 19.90 15.99
N ASN A 184 4.50 20.20 15.43
CA ASN A 184 4.16 21.53 14.93
C ASN A 184 3.21 22.27 15.88
N ARG A 185 3.06 23.59 15.76
CA ARG A 185 2.07 24.38 16.53
C ARG A 185 0.65 23.88 16.28
N ILE A 186 -0.27 24.16 17.22
CA ILE A 186 -1.69 23.85 17.07
C ILE A 186 -2.23 24.56 15.82
N GLN A 187 -2.82 23.82 14.89
CA GLN A 187 -3.34 24.34 13.63
C GLN A 187 -4.86 24.54 13.67
N ASN A 188 -5.60 23.68 14.37
CA ASN A 188 -7.05 23.76 14.41
C ASN A 188 -7.52 24.88 15.35
N LYS A 189 -8.38 25.76 14.82
CA LYS A 189 -8.92 26.91 15.56
C LYS A 189 -9.68 26.54 16.84
N GLN A 190 -10.43 25.44 16.84
CA GLN A 190 -11.21 24.99 18.01
C GLN A 190 -10.29 24.44 19.10
N ASN A 191 -9.29 23.65 18.70
CA ASN A 191 -8.25 23.16 19.62
C ASN A 191 -7.46 24.32 20.23
N PHE A 192 -7.08 25.30 19.41
CA PHE A 192 -6.38 26.49 19.88
C PHE A 192 -7.23 27.30 20.87
N LYS A 193 -8.52 27.51 20.57
CA LYS A 193 -9.44 28.16 21.50
C LYS A 193 -9.52 27.40 22.83
N SER A 194 -9.69 26.08 22.78
CA SER A 194 -9.84 25.24 23.97
C SER A 194 -8.58 25.24 24.84
N MET A 195 -7.40 25.19 24.22
CA MET A 195 -6.12 25.34 24.91
C MET A 195 -6.00 26.68 25.66
N LEU A 196 -6.48 27.78 25.07
CA LEU A 196 -6.45 29.10 25.70
C LEU A 196 -7.51 29.27 26.81
N THR A 197 -8.68 28.64 26.70
CA THR A 197 -9.79 28.86 27.63
C THR A 197 -9.83 27.89 28.80
N VAL A 198 -9.46 26.62 28.58
CA VAL A 198 -9.50 25.56 29.59
C VAL A 198 -8.15 25.42 30.29
N GLY A 199 -7.06 25.77 29.60
CA GLY A 199 -5.70 25.49 30.05
C GLY A 199 -5.32 24.02 29.86
N THR A 200 -4.09 23.68 30.20
CA THR A 200 -3.57 22.32 30.14
C THR A 200 -2.90 21.99 31.47
N GLU A 201 -3.46 21.05 32.23
CA GLU A 201 -2.82 20.55 33.44
C GLU A 201 -1.48 19.90 33.10
N GLN A 202 -0.49 19.94 34.01
CA GLN A 202 0.81 19.33 33.72
C GLN A 202 0.77 17.81 33.89
N GLU A 203 0.08 17.34 34.93
CA GLU A 203 -0.04 15.93 35.27
C GLU A 203 -1.29 15.32 34.65
N ALA A 204 -1.19 14.07 34.17
CA ALA A 204 -2.35 13.30 33.77
C ALA A 204 -2.95 12.62 34.99
N GLN A 205 -4.27 12.70 35.15
CA GLN A 205 -4.98 11.87 36.10
C GLN A 205 -5.20 10.49 35.48
N ILE A 206 -4.39 9.52 35.90
CA ILE A 206 -4.50 8.13 35.41
C ILE A 206 -5.45 7.36 36.32
N PRO A 207 -6.56 6.80 35.78
CA PRO A 207 -7.45 5.93 36.54
C PRO A 207 -6.72 4.76 37.20
N ALA A 208 -7.16 4.40 38.41
CA ALA A 208 -6.57 3.31 39.18
C ALA A 208 -6.57 1.99 38.38
N GLY A 209 -5.42 1.31 38.35
CA GLY A 209 -5.24 0.04 37.64
C GLY A 209 -4.88 0.15 36.15
N LEU A 210 -4.80 1.35 35.57
CA LEU A 210 -4.31 1.52 34.19
C LEU A 210 -2.79 1.64 34.11
N ALA A 211 -2.16 2.28 35.11
CA ALA A 211 -0.71 2.44 35.19
C ALA A 211 0.01 1.09 35.11
N ILE A 212 1.18 1.09 34.46
CA ILE A 212 1.93 -0.12 34.14
C ILE A 212 2.90 -0.41 35.27
N THR A 213 2.80 -1.61 35.84
CA THR A 213 3.70 -2.06 36.91
C THR A 213 5.05 -2.54 36.35
N ASP A 214 6.08 -2.55 37.19
CA ASP A 214 7.41 -3.03 36.77
C ASP A 214 7.43 -4.51 36.37
N ALA A 215 6.65 -5.35 37.08
CA ALA A 215 6.52 -6.76 36.77
C ALA A 215 5.87 -6.98 35.39
N GLU A 216 4.80 -6.23 35.08
CA GLU A 216 4.13 -6.28 33.78
C GLU A 216 5.06 -5.83 32.65
N TYR A 217 5.79 -4.72 32.85
CA TYR A 217 6.74 -4.22 31.86
C TYR A 217 7.78 -5.29 31.47
N HIS A 218 8.43 -5.92 32.46
CA HIS A 218 9.42 -6.96 32.20
C HIS A 218 8.81 -8.22 31.58
N GLN A 219 7.58 -8.59 31.98
CA GLN A 219 6.84 -9.69 31.37
C GLN A 219 6.56 -9.41 29.88
N TRP A 220 6.11 -8.20 29.55
CA TRP A 220 5.84 -7.81 28.16
C TRP A 220 7.12 -7.78 27.33
N GLN A 221 8.25 -7.28 27.85
CA GLN A 221 9.54 -7.37 27.14
C GLN A 221 9.88 -8.81 26.74
N SER A 222 9.65 -9.78 27.63
CA SER A 222 9.88 -11.20 27.33
C SER A 222 8.92 -11.74 26.26
N GLN A 223 7.65 -11.31 26.29
CA GLN A 223 6.64 -11.70 25.31
C GLN A 223 6.91 -11.10 23.92
N LEU A 224 7.32 -9.83 23.85
CA LEU A 224 7.69 -9.16 22.60
C LEU A 224 8.86 -9.87 21.89
N ASN A 225 9.83 -10.38 22.64
CA ASN A 225 10.95 -11.13 22.08
C ASN A 225 10.53 -12.47 21.44
N LYS A 226 9.37 -13.02 21.81
CA LYS A 226 8.85 -14.28 21.25
C LYS A 226 8.10 -14.08 19.94
N LEU A 227 7.62 -12.86 19.66
CA LEU A 227 6.96 -12.56 18.38
C LEU A 227 7.95 -12.69 17.24
N THR A 228 7.56 -13.42 16.20
CA THR A 228 8.37 -13.62 15.00
C THR A 228 7.91 -12.72 13.88
N LEU A 229 8.85 -12.23 13.07
CA LEU A 229 8.55 -11.64 11.77
C LEU A 229 8.26 -12.80 10.81
N THR A 230 7.04 -12.86 10.27
CA THR A 230 6.67 -13.86 9.27
C THR A 230 7.28 -13.52 7.92
N ASN A 231 7.45 -14.52 7.04
CA ASN A 231 8.03 -14.29 5.71
C ASN A 231 7.19 -13.30 4.89
N ASP A 232 5.87 -13.41 4.92
CA ASP A 232 4.97 -12.50 4.18
C ASP A 232 5.20 -11.03 4.56
N VAL A 233 5.33 -10.74 5.85
CA VAL A 233 5.59 -9.37 6.33
C VAL A 233 7.03 -8.95 6.06
N PHE A 234 7.99 -9.88 6.10
CA PHE A 234 9.37 -9.60 5.73
C PHE A 234 9.47 -9.17 4.25
N GLU A 235 8.80 -9.86 3.33
CA GLU A 235 8.77 -9.48 1.92
C GLU A 235 8.18 -8.06 1.75
N LYS A 236 7.11 -7.73 2.49
CA LYS A 236 6.54 -6.37 2.51
C LYS A 236 7.48 -5.32 3.08
N LEU A 237 8.20 -5.65 4.16
CA LEU A 237 9.23 -4.78 4.73
C LEU A 237 10.39 -4.56 3.73
N TYR A 238 10.84 -5.60 3.04
CA TYR A 238 11.91 -5.53 2.06
C TYR A 238 11.50 -4.77 0.80
N GLN A 239 10.23 -4.91 0.38
CA GLN A 239 9.64 -4.13 -0.69
C GLN A 239 9.63 -2.63 -0.33
N LEU A 240 9.18 -2.28 0.88
CA LEU A 240 9.23 -0.91 1.38
C LEU A 240 10.68 -0.36 1.42
N LYS A 241 11.64 -1.17 1.89
CA LYS A 241 13.07 -0.81 1.87
C LYS A 241 13.55 -0.52 0.44
N SER A 242 13.22 -1.39 -0.52
CA SER A 242 13.59 -1.23 -1.92
C SER A 242 12.98 0.04 -2.54
N MET A 243 11.70 0.32 -2.26
CA MET A 243 11.02 1.55 -2.71
C MET A 243 11.71 2.80 -2.15
N LEU A 244 12.11 2.78 -0.88
CA LEU A 244 12.80 3.90 -0.26
C LEU A 244 14.20 4.10 -0.86
N GLU A 245 14.97 3.03 -1.05
CA GLU A 245 16.32 3.11 -1.64
C GLU A 245 16.29 3.62 -3.09
N GLN A 246 15.30 3.18 -3.88
CA GLN A 246 15.10 3.68 -5.23
C GLN A 246 14.73 5.17 -5.22
N ALA A 247 13.72 5.54 -4.42
CA ALA A 247 13.28 6.94 -4.35
C ALA A 247 14.37 7.87 -3.79
N ALA A 248 15.20 7.37 -2.88
CA ALA A 248 16.37 8.06 -2.36
C ALA A 248 17.39 8.33 -3.48
N ALA A 249 17.72 7.31 -4.28
CA ALA A 249 18.64 7.46 -5.41
C ALA A 249 18.15 8.47 -6.47
N GLU A 250 16.84 8.57 -6.66
CA GLU A 250 16.20 9.50 -7.61
C GLU A 250 15.98 10.92 -7.03
N SER A 251 16.01 11.08 -5.71
CA SER A 251 15.66 12.34 -5.04
C SER A 251 16.69 13.46 -5.18
N GLY A 252 17.96 13.11 -5.40
CA GLY A 252 19.08 14.06 -5.37
C GLY A 252 19.43 14.60 -3.97
N LEU A 253 18.83 14.06 -2.90
CA LEU A 253 19.16 14.40 -1.52
C LEU A 253 20.55 13.86 -1.12
N PRO A 254 21.22 14.48 -0.13
CA PRO A 254 22.46 13.94 0.44
C PRO A 254 22.27 12.51 0.93
N ILE A 255 23.24 11.63 0.68
CA ILE A 255 23.16 10.20 1.06
C ILE A 255 22.86 10.03 2.55
N GLU A 256 23.45 10.88 3.39
CA GLU A 256 23.31 10.85 4.85
C GLU A 256 21.87 11.08 5.32
N ASP A 257 21.11 11.90 4.59
CA ASP A 257 19.72 12.22 4.90
C ASP A 257 18.76 11.06 4.61
N VAL A 258 19.06 10.27 3.59
CA VAL A 258 18.21 9.16 3.13
C VAL A 258 18.72 7.79 3.54
N TYR A 259 19.95 7.70 4.05
CA TYR A 259 20.53 6.44 4.51
C TYR A 259 19.85 5.93 5.78
N VAL A 260 19.42 4.67 5.73
CA VAL A 260 18.83 3.95 6.86
C VAL A 260 19.72 2.76 7.20
N SER A 261 20.31 2.77 8.40
CA SER A 261 21.20 1.69 8.85
C SER A 261 20.47 0.38 9.14
N ASP A 262 21.16 -0.76 8.98
CA ASP A 262 20.63 -2.09 9.36
C ASP A 262 20.21 -2.15 10.84
N ARG A 263 20.91 -1.39 11.68
CA ARG A 263 20.59 -1.24 13.10
C ARG A 263 19.20 -0.63 13.28
N ARG A 264 18.90 0.43 12.54
CA ARG A 264 17.61 1.13 12.57
C ARG A 264 16.49 0.19 12.14
N TRP A 265 16.67 -0.57 11.05
CA TRP A 265 15.72 -1.61 10.64
C TRP A 265 15.46 -2.65 11.73
N LYS A 266 16.52 -3.17 12.35
CA LYS A 266 16.41 -4.16 13.44
C LYS A 266 15.64 -3.61 14.64
N LYS A 267 15.92 -2.37 15.05
CA LYS A 267 15.19 -1.69 16.14
C LYS A 267 13.75 -1.40 15.77
N ALA A 268 13.50 -0.98 14.54
CA ALA A 268 12.16 -0.68 14.05
C ALA A 268 11.27 -1.92 14.10
N VAL A 269 11.78 -3.11 13.71
CA VAL A 269 11.04 -4.38 13.85
C VAL A 269 10.61 -4.66 15.29
N LYS A 270 11.40 -4.27 16.31
CA LYS A 270 11.00 -4.40 17.71
C LYS A 270 9.81 -3.49 18.05
N LEU A 271 9.78 -2.28 17.50
CA LEU A 271 8.64 -1.36 17.62
C LEU A 271 7.39 -1.93 16.93
N LEU A 272 7.54 -2.54 15.74
CA LEU A 272 6.46 -3.20 15.01
C LEU A 272 5.85 -4.37 15.80
N LYS A 273 6.69 -5.19 16.45
CA LYS A 273 6.24 -6.28 17.34
C LYS A 273 5.41 -5.73 18.49
N ALA A 274 5.82 -4.62 19.08
CA ALA A 274 5.06 -3.98 20.15
C ALA A 274 3.72 -3.43 19.65
N SER A 275 3.69 -2.81 18.47
CA SER A 275 2.44 -2.34 17.88
C SER A 275 1.44 -3.49 17.70
N ALA A 276 1.88 -4.62 17.15
CA ALA A 276 1.06 -5.80 17.01
C ALA A 276 0.56 -6.32 18.37
N PHE A 277 1.47 -6.49 19.32
CA PHE A 277 1.17 -7.01 20.65
C PHE A 277 0.17 -6.15 21.43
N PHE A 278 0.36 -4.84 21.46
CA PHE A 278 -0.51 -3.90 22.17
C PHE A 278 -1.81 -3.58 21.40
N ASN A 279 -1.92 -3.98 20.13
CA ASN A 279 -3.21 -4.08 19.43
C ASN A 279 -3.88 -5.46 19.63
N GLY A 280 -3.33 -6.34 20.48
CA GLY A 280 -3.90 -7.65 20.78
C GLY A 280 -3.63 -8.73 19.74
N ARG A 281 -2.65 -8.54 18.85
CA ARG A 281 -2.28 -9.48 17.78
C ARG A 281 -1.02 -10.28 18.13
N ASP A 282 -0.93 -11.52 17.60
CA ASP A 282 0.22 -12.42 17.78
C ASP A 282 1.22 -12.38 16.61
N HIS A 283 0.93 -11.57 15.59
CA HIS A 283 1.77 -11.42 14.42
C HIS A 283 1.71 -9.97 13.96
N ILE A 284 2.81 -9.55 13.34
CA ILE A 284 2.92 -8.23 12.71
C ILE A 284 1.99 -8.24 11.48
N SER A 285 1.28 -7.15 11.28
CA SER A 285 0.45 -6.90 10.10
C SER A 285 1.15 -5.88 9.20
N PRO A 286 0.90 -5.87 7.88
CA PRO A 286 1.37 -4.80 7.02
C PRO A 286 0.99 -3.39 7.51
N LEU A 287 -0.10 -3.23 8.27
CA LEU A 287 -0.46 -1.93 8.87
C LEU A 287 0.57 -1.42 9.89
N ASP A 288 1.25 -2.32 10.60
CA ASP A 288 2.28 -1.90 11.57
C ASP A 288 3.45 -1.22 10.85
N LEU A 289 3.76 -1.61 9.60
CA LEU A 289 4.85 -1.04 8.80
C LEU A 289 4.67 0.47 8.56
N LEU A 290 3.45 0.99 8.66
CA LEU A 290 3.19 2.42 8.50
C LEU A 290 3.83 3.27 9.62
N LEU A 291 4.09 2.68 10.79
CA LEU A 291 4.81 3.35 11.89
C LEU A 291 6.25 3.73 11.51
N LEU A 292 6.80 3.11 10.48
CA LEU A 292 8.15 3.39 10.01
C LEU A 292 8.28 4.79 9.41
N GLN A 293 7.16 5.45 9.06
CA GLN A 293 7.18 6.84 8.61
C GLN A 293 7.87 7.77 9.61
N ASP A 294 7.74 7.50 10.92
CA ASP A 294 8.35 8.28 12.00
C ASP A 294 9.68 7.67 12.48
N CYS A 295 10.21 6.68 11.77
CA CYS A 295 11.48 6.03 12.09
C CYS A 295 12.54 6.19 11.00
N LEU A 296 12.17 6.43 9.74
CA LEU A 296 13.11 6.29 8.61
C LEU A 296 13.70 7.61 8.09
N TRP A 297 13.18 8.78 8.50
CA TRP A 297 13.65 10.08 8.04
C TRP A 297 14.74 10.67 8.94
N ASN A 298 15.74 11.37 8.39
CA ASN A 298 16.81 12.05 9.14
C ASN A 298 16.66 13.60 9.13
N SER A 299 16.08 14.15 8.07
CA SER A 299 15.90 15.59 7.80
C SER A 299 14.45 15.93 7.44
N PRO A 300 13.99 17.20 7.52
CA PRO A 300 12.67 17.60 7.07
C PRO A 300 12.37 17.23 5.60
N GLU A 301 13.37 17.30 4.73
CA GLU A 301 13.29 16.97 3.32
C GLU A 301 13.13 15.46 3.11
N SER A 302 13.96 14.65 3.78
CA SER A 302 13.82 13.18 3.74
C SER A 302 12.52 12.71 4.42
N ARG A 303 11.96 13.47 5.36
CA ARG A 303 10.64 13.19 5.96
C ARG A 303 9.52 13.25 4.94
N GLU A 304 9.48 14.28 4.10
CA GLU A 304 8.48 14.38 3.02
C GLU A 304 8.60 13.20 2.04
N LEU A 305 9.84 12.83 1.70
CA LEU A 305 10.13 11.67 0.86
C LEU A 305 9.60 10.37 1.49
N VAL A 306 9.98 10.09 2.74
CA VAL A 306 9.55 8.90 3.48
C VAL A 306 8.03 8.83 3.60
N TYR A 307 7.37 9.94 3.93
CA TYR A 307 5.90 10.00 4.06
C TYR A 307 5.21 9.69 2.74
N ARG A 308 5.72 10.23 1.63
CA ARG A 308 5.20 9.93 0.28
C ARG A 308 5.35 8.45 -0.05
N ILE A 309 6.51 7.85 0.21
CA ILE A 309 6.78 6.44 -0.09
C ILE A 309 5.95 5.51 0.80
N ILE A 310 5.82 5.80 2.10
CA ILE A 310 4.95 5.04 3.00
C ILE A 310 3.49 5.09 2.53
N ARG A 311 3.01 6.27 2.10
CA ARG A 311 1.66 6.42 1.56
C ARG A 311 1.48 5.64 0.26
N GLU A 312 2.46 5.67 -0.65
CA GLU A 312 2.42 4.87 -1.87
C GLU A 312 2.40 3.37 -1.57
N PHE A 313 3.31 2.91 -0.71
CA PHE A 313 3.37 1.54 -0.23
C PHE A 313 2.04 1.11 0.40
N ALA A 314 1.43 1.94 1.25
CA ALA A 314 0.15 1.65 1.88
C ALA A 314 -0.97 1.42 0.86
N LEU A 315 -1.04 2.27 -0.18
CA LEU A 315 -2.12 2.26 -1.15
C LEU A 315 -1.96 1.20 -2.25
N ARG A 316 -0.72 0.78 -2.55
CA ARG A 316 -0.39 -0.09 -3.68
C ARG A 316 0.20 -1.44 -3.30
N GLU A 317 0.93 -1.55 -2.21
CA GLU A 317 1.78 -2.72 -1.96
C GLU A 317 1.49 -3.44 -0.65
N ALA A 318 1.05 -2.73 0.39
CA ALA A 318 0.90 -3.26 1.74
C ALA A 318 0.02 -4.52 1.81
N PHE A 319 -1.02 -4.59 0.97
CA PHE A 319 -1.95 -5.72 0.89
C PHE A 319 -2.11 -6.22 -0.56
N ASP A 320 -1.01 -6.32 -1.31
CA ASP A 320 -0.97 -6.89 -2.68
C ASP A 320 -1.88 -6.18 -3.70
N GLN A 321 -2.21 -4.91 -3.48
CA GLN A 321 -3.14 -4.17 -4.33
C GLN A 321 -2.68 -4.11 -5.80
N SER A 322 -1.41 -3.78 -6.02
CA SER A 322 -0.75 -3.72 -7.33
C SER A 322 -0.74 -5.08 -8.04
N GLN A 323 -0.59 -6.18 -7.30
CA GLN A 323 -0.57 -7.53 -7.85
C GLN A 323 -1.94 -7.90 -8.42
N VAL A 324 -3.02 -7.59 -7.70
CA VAL A 324 -4.40 -7.82 -8.17
C VAL A 324 -4.70 -6.96 -9.39
N GLU A 325 -4.30 -5.69 -9.39
CA GLU A 325 -4.47 -4.78 -10.53
C GLU A 325 -3.72 -5.30 -11.77
N LEU A 326 -2.45 -5.70 -11.61
CA LEU A 326 -1.64 -6.27 -12.69
C LEU A 326 -2.23 -7.57 -13.26
N GLN A 327 -2.78 -8.44 -12.40
CA GLN A 327 -3.47 -9.65 -12.85
C GLN A 327 -4.71 -9.31 -13.70
N CYS A 328 -5.49 -8.31 -13.28
CA CYS A 328 -6.65 -7.86 -14.05
C CYS A 328 -6.25 -7.33 -15.43
N ASP A 329 -5.23 -6.47 -15.47
CA ASP A 329 -4.76 -5.86 -16.72
C ASP A 329 -4.13 -6.89 -17.65
N THR A 330 -3.33 -7.82 -17.12
CA THR A 330 -2.75 -8.92 -17.89
C THR A 330 -3.86 -9.76 -18.54
N CYS A 331 -4.90 -10.14 -17.79
CA CYS A 331 -6.02 -10.91 -18.34
C CYS A 331 -6.77 -10.16 -19.43
N ARG A 332 -7.00 -8.84 -19.24
CA ARG A 332 -7.64 -7.99 -20.26
C ARG A 332 -6.79 -7.93 -21.54
N ILE A 333 -5.49 -7.72 -21.40
CA ILE A 333 -4.55 -7.66 -22.53
C ILE A 333 -4.55 -9.00 -23.26
N THR A 334 -4.39 -10.12 -22.55
CA THR A 334 -4.38 -11.46 -23.17
C THR A 334 -5.66 -11.74 -23.95
N ILE A 335 -6.83 -11.43 -23.39
CA ILE A 335 -8.10 -11.65 -24.09
C ILE A 335 -8.26 -10.68 -25.28
N ALA A 336 -7.77 -9.45 -25.18
CA ALA A 336 -7.75 -8.52 -26.30
C ALA A 336 -6.82 -9.01 -27.43
N THR A 337 -5.64 -9.53 -27.09
CA THR A 337 -4.71 -10.10 -28.07
C THR A 337 -5.32 -11.31 -28.78
N VAL A 338 -5.97 -12.23 -28.06
CA VAL A 338 -6.67 -13.36 -28.68
C VAL A 338 -7.80 -12.87 -29.61
N GLN A 339 -8.52 -11.82 -29.21
CA GLN A 339 -9.54 -11.21 -30.07
C GLN A 339 -8.92 -10.63 -31.35
N GLU A 340 -7.76 -9.97 -31.27
CA GLU A 340 -7.04 -9.45 -32.44
C GLU A 340 -6.52 -10.57 -33.34
N GLU A 341 -6.02 -11.68 -32.78
CA GLU A 341 -5.61 -12.88 -33.52
C GLU A 341 -6.79 -13.48 -34.32
N ILE A 342 -7.95 -13.62 -33.67
CA ILE A 342 -9.19 -14.09 -34.31
C ILE A 342 -9.59 -13.18 -35.47
N GLU A 343 -9.49 -11.87 -35.28
CA GLU A 343 -9.82 -10.89 -36.32
C GLU A 343 -8.85 -10.93 -37.48
N ALA A 344 -7.56 -11.07 -37.22
CA ALA A 344 -6.53 -11.14 -38.25
C ALA A 344 -6.67 -12.42 -39.10
N ASP A 345 -7.00 -13.55 -38.47
CA ASP A 345 -7.09 -14.84 -39.15
C ASP A 345 -8.41 -15.04 -39.91
N LEU A 346 -9.54 -14.64 -39.31
CA LEU A 346 -10.87 -14.94 -39.86
C LEU A 346 -11.47 -13.83 -40.73
N SER A 347 -10.94 -12.61 -40.68
CA SER A 347 -11.56 -11.49 -41.39
C SER A 347 -11.48 -11.63 -42.92
N ILE A 348 -12.53 -11.15 -43.59
CA ILE A 348 -12.61 -11.11 -45.04
C ILE A 348 -11.73 -9.96 -45.55
N THR A 349 -10.54 -10.28 -46.03
CA THR A 349 -9.63 -9.33 -46.69
C THR A 349 -9.88 -9.32 -48.20
N LEU A 350 -10.26 -8.16 -48.73
CA LEU A 350 -10.56 -7.97 -50.16
C LEU A 350 -9.25 -7.82 -50.95
N SER A 351 -9.07 -8.62 -52.00
CA SER A 351 -7.93 -8.52 -52.90
C SER A 351 -8.19 -7.50 -54.01
N LEU A 352 -7.11 -6.88 -54.50
CA LEU A 352 -7.14 -5.92 -55.59
C LEU A 352 -6.76 -6.59 -56.91
N GLU A 353 -7.69 -6.63 -57.86
CA GLU A 353 -7.37 -6.94 -59.25
C GLU A 353 -7.33 -5.66 -60.08
N THR A 354 -6.27 -5.51 -60.87
CA THR A 354 -6.13 -4.41 -61.81
C THR A 354 -6.63 -4.88 -63.17
N SER A 355 -7.71 -4.27 -63.67
CA SER A 355 -8.23 -4.63 -64.99
C SER A 355 -7.23 -4.30 -66.11
N ASN A 356 -6.98 -5.23 -67.03
CA ASN A 356 -6.06 -5.08 -68.18
C ASN A 356 -6.60 -4.19 -69.33
N GLY A 357 -7.42 -3.17 -69.03
CA GLY A 357 -8.02 -2.26 -70.03
C GLY A 357 -7.44 -0.84 -70.03
N LEU A 358 -7.73 -0.07 -71.09
CA LEU A 358 -7.29 1.32 -71.32
C LEU A 358 -7.65 2.31 -70.17
N ARG A 359 -8.63 1.96 -69.32
CA ARG A 359 -8.90 2.62 -68.03
C ARG A 359 -8.62 1.61 -66.91
N LYS A 360 -7.52 1.81 -66.18
CA LYS A 360 -7.20 1.02 -64.98
C LYS A 360 -8.25 1.32 -63.89
N LYS A 361 -9.29 0.50 -63.78
CA LYS A 361 -10.21 0.53 -62.65
C LYS A 361 -9.72 -0.53 -61.66
N GLN A 362 -9.46 -0.11 -60.42
CA GLN A 362 -9.21 -1.03 -59.33
C GLN A 362 -10.54 -1.70 -58.98
N ILE A 363 -10.60 -3.02 -59.09
CA ILE A 363 -11.79 -3.80 -58.74
C ILE A 363 -11.39 -4.70 -57.59
N TYR A 364 -12.14 -4.60 -56.49
CA TYR A 364 -11.95 -5.47 -55.35
C TYR A 364 -12.70 -6.77 -55.59
N GLN A 365 -12.13 -7.87 -55.11
CA GLN A 365 -12.74 -9.19 -55.22
C GLN A 365 -12.49 -10.01 -53.95
N TYR A 366 -13.41 -10.94 -53.70
CA TYR A 366 -13.25 -12.00 -52.71
C TYR A 366 -13.84 -13.28 -53.28
N ASP A 367 -13.22 -14.42 -52.99
CA ASP A 367 -13.70 -15.71 -53.48
C ASP A 367 -14.71 -16.33 -52.50
N PHE A 368 -15.98 -16.37 -52.92
CA PHE A 368 -17.06 -17.02 -52.17
C PHE A 368 -17.26 -18.50 -52.54
N SER A 369 -16.39 -19.10 -53.35
CA SER A 369 -16.53 -20.50 -53.80
C SER A 369 -16.63 -21.52 -52.65
N GLN A 370 -16.00 -21.22 -51.51
CA GLN A 370 -16.00 -22.05 -50.31
C GLN A 370 -17.16 -21.74 -49.35
N ALA A 371 -18.06 -20.80 -49.68
CA ALA A 371 -19.18 -20.41 -48.82
C ALA A 371 -20.20 -21.55 -48.68
N LYS A 372 -20.71 -21.75 -47.46
CA LYS A 372 -21.91 -22.57 -47.24
C LYS A 372 -23.15 -21.78 -47.70
N THR A 373 -24.10 -22.46 -48.34
CA THR A 373 -25.38 -21.88 -48.75
C THR A 373 -26.48 -22.20 -47.76
N TYR A 374 -27.30 -21.20 -47.45
CA TYR A 374 -28.39 -21.27 -46.48
C TYR A 374 -29.72 -20.85 -47.11
N GLN A 375 -30.82 -21.28 -46.50
CA GLN A 375 -32.18 -20.91 -46.88
C GLN A 375 -32.95 -20.44 -45.64
N ILE A 376 -33.58 -19.27 -45.73
CA ILE A 376 -34.44 -18.71 -44.68
C ILE A 376 -35.80 -18.40 -45.32
N GLY A 377 -36.84 -19.12 -44.89
CA GLY A 377 -38.17 -19.01 -45.51
C GLY A 377 -38.12 -19.31 -47.01
N GLN A 378 -38.49 -18.32 -47.84
CA GLN A 378 -38.45 -18.41 -49.30
C GLN A 378 -37.14 -17.93 -49.93
N ALA A 379 -36.25 -17.27 -49.16
CA ALA A 379 -34.97 -16.77 -49.67
C ALA A 379 -33.93 -17.89 -49.72
N LYS A 380 -33.42 -18.18 -50.92
CA LYS A 380 -32.40 -19.20 -51.21
C LYS A 380 -31.08 -18.54 -51.60
N ASN A 381 -29.99 -19.32 -51.61
CA ASN A 381 -28.63 -18.88 -51.97
C ASN A 381 -28.10 -17.76 -51.06
N LEU A 382 -28.42 -17.86 -49.76
CA LEU A 382 -27.88 -16.95 -48.76
C LEU A 382 -26.51 -17.45 -48.29
N ILE A 383 -25.56 -16.53 -48.11
CA ILE A 383 -24.29 -16.79 -47.42
C ILE A 383 -24.37 -16.25 -45.99
N LYS A 384 -23.71 -16.94 -45.05
CA LYS A 384 -23.64 -16.54 -43.64
C LYS A 384 -22.32 -15.81 -43.38
N LEU A 385 -22.41 -14.56 -42.94
CA LEU A 385 -21.28 -13.74 -42.52
C LEU A 385 -21.32 -13.61 -40.99
N VAL A 386 -20.26 -14.08 -40.33
CA VAL A 386 -20.11 -14.03 -38.88
C VAL A 386 -19.50 -12.70 -38.49
N LEU A 387 -20.07 -12.03 -37.49
CA LEU A 387 -19.51 -10.81 -36.92
C LEU A 387 -18.46 -11.21 -35.90
N LEU A 388 -17.24 -10.69 -36.03
CA LEU A 388 -16.14 -11.10 -35.14
C LEU A 388 -16.15 -10.35 -33.80
N GLN A 389 -16.77 -9.17 -33.76
CA GLN A 389 -16.78 -8.29 -32.59
C GLN A 389 -18.18 -8.17 -31.96
N SER A 390 -18.22 -8.01 -30.63
CA SER A 390 -19.45 -7.70 -29.90
C SER A 390 -20.00 -6.33 -30.30
N ASN A 391 -21.32 -6.21 -30.43
CA ASN A 391 -21.96 -4.99 -30.94
C ASN A 391 -23.31 -4.70 -30.27
N MET A 392 -23.85 -3.50 -30.50
CA MET A 392 -25.16 -3.11 -29.96
C MET A 392 -26.33 -3.68 -30.77
N SER A 393 -26.09 -3.94 -32.07
CA SER A 393 -26.93 -4.60 -33.09
C SER A 393 -26.57 -3.99 -34.45
N VAL A 394 -26.63 -4.76 -35.53
CA VAL A 394 -26.49 -4.23 -36.90
C VAL A 394 -27.82 -3.84 -37.55
N ALA A 395 -28.94 -4.02 -36.87
CA ALA A 395 -30.27 -3.68 -37.36
C ALA A 395 -31.12 -2.98 -36.30
N GLU A 396 -31.78 -1.87 -36.66
CA GLU A 396 -32.60 -1.05 -35.75
C GLU A 396 -33.77 -1.83 -35.10
N GLY A 397 -34.23 -2.91 -35.74
CA GLY A 397 -35.33 -3.75 -35.25
C GLY A 397 -34.92 -4.90 -34.32
N GLU A 398 -33.63 -5.18 -34.18
CA GLU A 398 -33.12 -6.25 -33.33
C GLU A 398 -32.36 -5.68 -32.13
N LYS A 399 -32.70 -6.15 -30.92
CA LYS A 399 -32.06 -5.71 -29.68
C LYS A 399 -31.00 -6.73 -29.27
N GLY A 400 -29.77 -6.25 -29.12
CA GLY A 400 -28.67 -7.05 -28.57
C GLY A 400 -27.60 -7.42 -29.60
N ASP A 401 -26.66 -8.24 -29.15
CA ASP A 401 -25.44 -8.59 -29.87
C ASP A 401 -25.74 -9.41 -31.14
N SER A 402 -25.48 -8.82 -32.31
CA SER A 402 -25.59 -9.51 -33.60
C SER A 402 -24.37 -10.45 -33.78
N ARG A 403 -24.63 -11.73 -34.03
CA ARG A 403 -23.60 -12.78 -34.12
C ARG A 403 -23.28 -13.13 -35.55
N TRP A 404 -24.29 -13.20 -36.41
CA TRP A 404 -24.12 -13.41 -37.85
C TRP A 404 -25.25 -12.77 -38.64
N VAL A 405 -25.01 -12.56 -39.94
CA VAL A 405 -25.99 -12.08 -40.90
C VAL A 405 -26.04 -12.97 -42.14
N TYR A 406 -27.22 -13.07 -42.74
CA TYR A 406 -27.44 -13.77 -43.99
C TYR A 406 -27.76 -12.79 -45.10
N VAL A 407 -27.01 -12.86 -46.19
CA VAL A 407 -27.13 -11.98 -47.35
C VAL A 407 -27.04 -12.81 -48.63
N THR A 408 -27.59 -12.32 -49.73
CA THR A 408 -27.45 -13.03 -51.01
C THR A 408 -26.02 -12.89 -51.54
N GLN A 409 -25.47 -13.95 -52.12
CA GLN A 409 -24.13 -13.88 -52.71
C GLN A 409 -24.04 -12.83 -53.83
N ALA A 410 -25.10 -12.71 -54.65
CA ALA A 410 -25.13 -11.78 -55.77
C ALA A 410 -25.08 -10.30 -55.34
N ASP A 411 -25.75 -9.95 -54.24
CA ASP A 411 -25.72 -8.58 -53.72
C ASP A 411 -24.37 -8.26 -53.07
N MET A 412 -23.73 -9.24 -52.40
CA MET A 412 -22.39 -9.07 -51.85
C MET A 412 -21.32 -8.87 -52.92
N GLU A 413 -21.36 -9.63 -54.02
CA GLU A 413 -20.43 -9.47 -55.14
C GLU A 413 -20.57 -8.11 -55.84
N ARG A 414 -21.79 -7.54 -55.88
CA ARG A 414 -22.02 -6.18 -56.38
C ARG A 414 -21.44 -5.15 -55.42
N LEU A 415 -21.71 -5.29 -54.12
CA LEU A 415 -21.24 -4.36 -53.10
C LEU A 415 -19.71 -4.29 -53.02
N ILE A 416 -19.02 -5.43 -53.11
CA ILE A 416 -17.56 -5.46 -53.09
C ILE A 416 -16.95 -4.68 -54.28
N LYS A 417 -17.62 -4.67 -55.44
CA LYS A 417 -17.19 -3.87 -56.62
C LYS A 417 -17.45 -2.38 -56.45
N GLU A 418 -18.47 -2.01 -55.68
CA GLU A 418 -18.88 -0.61 -55.42
C GLU A 418 -18.14 0.00 -54.21
N GLY A 419 -17.69 -0.83 -53.27
CA GLY A 419 -16.87 -0.47 -52.11
C GLY A 419 -17.65 -0.14 -50.83
N GLN A 420 -18.92 0.25 -50.96
CA GLN A 420 -19.86 0.45 -49.85
C GLN A 420 -21.30 0.32 -50.36
N GLY A 421 -22.23 -0.04 -49.49
CA GLY A 421 -23.64 -0.11 -49.86
C GLY A 421 -24.55 -0.68 -48.78
N ASP A 422 -25.85 -0.52 -49.00
CA ASP A 422 -26.88 -1.10 -48.15
C ASP A 422 -27.41 -2.38 -48.81
N ILE A 423 -27.36 -3.49 -48.07
CA ILE A 423 -27.94 -4.77 -48.49
C ILE A 423 -29.05 -5.15 -47.52
N TYR A 424 -30.12 -5.73 -48.05
CA TYR A 424 -31.16 -6.32 -47.23
C TYR A 424 -30.82 -7.78 -46.91
N GLY A 425 -30.78 -8.11 -45.63
CA GLY A 425 -30.43 -9.44 -45.14
C GLY A 425 -31.21 -9.84 -43.89
N TYR A 426 -30.88 -11.00 -43.35
CA TYR A 426 -31.44 -11.48 -42.09
C TYR A 426 -30.35 -11.48 -41.02
N VAL A 427 -30.69 -11.13 -39.80
CA VAL A 427 -29.74 -11.08 -38.68
C VAL A 427 -30.07 -12.21 -37.71
N ASN A 428 -29.05 -12.94 -37.24
CA ASN A 428 -29.20 -14.06 -36.32
C ASN A 428 -30.28 -15.08 -36.78
N HIS A 429 -31.36 -15.23 -36.00
CA HIS A 429 -32.51 -16.08 -36.30
C HIS A 429 -33.77 -15.27 -36.66
N ASN A 430 -33.66 -13.96 -36.84
CA ASN A 430 -34.79 -13.09 -37.13
C ASN A 430 -35.29 -13.34 -38.58
N PRO A 431 -36.56 -13.75 -38.78
CA PRO A 431 -37.09 -13.99 -40.11
C PRO A 431 -37.44 -12.69 -40.86
N ASN A 432 -37.29 -11.52 -40.24
CA ASN A 432 -37.58 -10.23 -40.86
C ASN A 432 -36.37 -9.70 -41.62
N LEU A 433 -36.63 -9.18 -42.82
CA LEU A 433 -35.63 -8.53 -43.65
C LEU A 433 -35.18 -7.21 -43.00
N CYS A 434 -33.88 -7.08 -42.78
CA CYS A 434 -33.24 -5.93 -42.15
C CYS A 434 -32.29 -5.24 -43.13
N ARG A 435 -32.21 -3.91 -43.07
CA ARG A 435 -31.23 -3.14 -43.84
C ARG A 435 -29.89 -3.18 -43.13
N LEU A 436 -28.84 -3.63 -43.81
CA LEU A 436 -27.48 -3.76 -43.30
C LEU A 436 -26.54 -2.89 -44.13
N CYS A 437 -25.75 -2.05 -43.47
CA CYS A 437 -24.81 -1.16 -44.13
C CYS A 437 -23.41 -1.77 -44.11
N PHE A 438 -22.87 -2.10 -45.29
CA PHE A 438 -21.52 -2.65 -45.43
C PHE A 438 -20.59 -1.63 -46.06
N GLU A 439 -19.34 -1.62 -45.61
CA GLU A 439 -18.28 -0.79 -46.16
C GLU A 439 -16.96 -1.56 -46.14
N ARG A 440 -15.93 -0.93 -46.71
CA ARG A 440 -14.55 -1.40 -46.62
C ARG A 440 -13.77 -0.54 -45.65
N ASP A 441 -13.01 -1.17 -44.75
CA ASP A 441 -12.12 -0.45 -43.85
C ASP A 441 -10.81 0.01 -44.55
N ALA A 442 -9.98 0.76 -43.82
CA ALA A 442 -8.70 1.27 -44.32
C ALA A 442 -7.69 0.16 -44.70
N ASN A 443 -7.85 -1.04 -44.13
CA ASN A 443 -6.99 -2.20 -44.34
C ASN A 443 -7.56 -3.18 -45.39
N ASN A 444 -8.61 -2.77 -46.12
CA ASN A 444 -9.33 -3.56 -47.11
C ASN A 444 -10.12 -4.77 -46.55
N HIS A 445 -10.47 -4.76 -45.27
CA HIS A 445 -11.42 -5.73 -44.72
C HIS A 445 -12.86 -5.32 -45.03
N LEU A 446 -13.71 -6.32 -45.23
CA LEU A 446 -15.16 -6.12 -45.30
C LEU A 446 -15.73 -5.95 -43.88
N VAL A 447 -16.48 -4.86 -43.67
CA VAL A 447 -17.07 -4.53 -42.37
C VAL A 447 -18.56 -4.21 -42.51
N VAL A 448 -19.33 -4.45 -41.45
CA VAL A 448 -20.74 -4.02 -41.31
C VAL A 448 -20.82 -2.95 -40.23
N LYS A 449 -21.70 -1.96 -40.42
CA LYS A 449 -21.96 -0.94 -39.40
C LYS A 449 -23.01 -1.40 -38.40
N ASP A 450 -22.76 -1.15 -37.12
CA ASP A 450 -23.80 -1.21 -36.10
C ASP A 450 -24.67 0.06 -36.06
N ILE A 451 -25.72 0.02 -35.25
CA ILE A 451 -26.60 1.17 -34.99
C ILE A 451 -25.88 2.38 -34.39
N ALA A 452 -24.67 2.19 -33.84
CA ALA A 452 -23.80 3.26 -33.34
C ALA A 452 -22.76 3.72 -34.38
N ASN A 453 -22.91 3.27 -35.65
CA ASN A 453 -22.03 3.58 -36.78
C ASN A 453 -20.56 3.12 -36.56
N ARG A 454 -20.36 2.07 -35.76
CA ARG A 454 -19.06 1.39 -35.58
C ARG A 454 -18.89 0.29 -36.63
N SER A 455 -17.71 0.22 -37.21
CA SER A 455 -17.36 -0.79 -38.23
C SER A 455 -16.95 -2.11 -37.56
N ILE A 456 -17.66 -3.19 -37.88
CA ILE A 456 -17.45 -4.53 -37.32
C ILE A 456 -16.93 -5.46 -38.40
N ARG A 457 -15.80 -6.13 -38.13
CA ARG A 457 -15.20 -7.09 -39.06
C ARG A 457 -16.05 -8.34 -39.22
N LEU A 458 -16.08 -8.84 -40.47
CA LEU A 458 -16.85 -10.00 -40.88
C LEU A 458 -15.95 -11.15 -41.29
N ALA A 459 -16.40 -12.37 -40.98
CA ALA A 459 -15.83 -13.63 -41.44
C ALA A 459 -16.84 -14.43 -42.27
N LEU A 460 -16.36 -15.20 -43.23
CA LEU A 460 -17.22 -16.07 -44.05
C LEU A 460 -17.39 -17.44 -43.38
N ALA A 461 -18.63 -17.91 -43.23
CA ALA A 461 -18.88 -19.30 -42.83
C ALA A 461 -18.60 -20.25 -44.00
N SER A 462 -17.38 -20.80 -44.05
CA SER A 462 -16.92 -21.69 -45.13
C SER A 462 -17.28 -23.16 -44.89
N GLN A 463 -17.17 -23.99 -45.93
CA GLN A 463 -17.34 -25.44 -45.84
C GLN A 463 -16.25 -26.13 -45.01
N LYS A 464 -15.05 -25.53 -44.93
CA LYS A 464 -13.92 -26.06 -44.13
C LYS A 464 -14.11 -25.86 -42.63
N GLY A 465 -14.99 -24.93 -42.22
CA GLY A 465 -15.21 -24.59 -40.82
C GLY A 465 -14.02 -23.85 -40.19
N LEU A 466 -14.01 -23.78 -38.86
CA LEU A 466 -12.91 -23.24 -38.06
C LEU A 466 -11.78 -24.27 -37.93
N GLU A 467 -10.53 -23.82 -38.04
CA GLU A 467 -9.37 -24.68 -37.79
C GLU A 467 -9.31 -25.08 -36.32
N GLN A 468 -9.48 -26.38 -36.04
CA GLN A 468 -9.63 -26.87 -34.66
C GLN A 468 -8.40 -26.63 -33.79
N GLY A 469 -7.19 -26.67 -34.35
CA GLY A 469 -5.95 -26.45 -33.60
C GLY A 469 -5.82 -25.02 -33.07
N MET A 470 -5.99 -24.02 -33.94
CA MET A 470 -5.94 -22.60 -33.54
C MET A 470 -7.09 -22.23 -32.60
N TYR A 471 -8.29 -22.76 -32.86
CA TYR A 471 -9.44 -22.52 -31.99
C TYR A 471 -9.22 -23.07 -30.57
N GLN A 472 -8.61 -24.26 -30.44
CA GLN A 472 -8.26 -24.82 -29.13
C GLN A 472 -7.22 -23.97 -28.40
N ASP A 473 -6.19 -23.45 -29.08
CA ASP A 473 -5.20 -22.55 -28.49
C ASP A 473 -5.83 -21.25 -27.97
N TRP A 474 -6.71 -20.61 -28.75
CA TRP A 474 -7.46 -19.43 -28.30
C TRP A 474 -8.35 -19.71 -27.08
N LEU A 475 -9.03 -20.87 -27.07
CA LEU A 475 -9.83 -21.28 -25.93
C LEU A 475 -8.98 -21.51 -24.69
N GLU A 476 -7.86 -22.21 -24.80
CA GLU A 476 -6.98 -22.51 -23.67
C GLU A 476 -6.44 -21.21 -23.03
N LYS A 477 -5.93 -20.27 -23.85
CA LYS A 477 -5.46 -18.95 -23.39
C LYS A 477 -6.54 -18.15 -22.67
N THR A 478 -7.75 -18.14 -23.22
CA THR A 478 -8.88 -17.36 -22.67
C THR A 478 -9.47 -17.99 -21.41
N GLU A 479 -9.53 -19.32 -21.33
CA GLU A 479 -9.96 -20.04 -20.12
C GLU A 479 -8.94 -19.92 -18.99
N GLN A 480 -7.65 -19.97 -19.30
CA GLN A 480 -6.59 -19.71 -18.33
C GLN A 480 -6.71 -18.29 -17.74
N SER A 481 -6.96 -17.29 -18.60
CA SER A 481 -7.17 -15.90 -18.17
C SER A 481 -8.40 -15.75 -17.25
N LEU A 482 -9.51 -16.42 -17.56
CA LEU A 482 -10.68 -16.44 -16.65
C LEU A 482 -10.40 -17.13 -15.32
N SER A 483 -9.61 -18.21 -15.33
CA SER A 483 -9.20 -18.89 -14.09
C SER A 483 -8.33 -17.98 -13.22
N GLN A 484 -7.41 -17.22 -13.82
CA GLN A 484 -6.59 -16.22 -13.13
C GLN A 484 -7.44 -15.11 -12.53
N LEU A 485 -8.45 -14.58 -13.24
CA LEU A 485 -9.37 -13.59 -12.69
C LEU A 485 -10.18 -14.09 -11.48
N LYS A 486 -10.54 -15.38 -11.45
CA LYS A 486 -11.18 -15.99 -10.27
C LYS A 486 -10.21 -16.14 -9.10
N GLN A 487 -8.95 -16.47 -9.38
CA GLN A 487 -7.91 -16.50 -8.34
C GLN A 487 -7.66 -15.10 -7.75
N ALA A 488 -7.63 -14.07 -8.60
CA ALA A 488 -7.50 -12.67 -8.18
C ALA A 488 -8.66 -12.25 -7.26
N GLU A 489 -9.89 -12.69 -7.54
CA GLU A 489 -11.06 -12.46 -6.67
C GLU A 489 -10.90 -13.10 -5.29
N HIS A 490 -10.50 -14.38 -5.24
CA HIS A 490 -10.22 -15.05 -3.98
C HIS A 490 -9.09 -14.40 -3.19
N HIS A 491 -8.04 -13.94 -3.88
CA HIS A 491 -6.93 -13.21 -3.27
C HIS A 491 -7.41 -11.87 -2.68
N LEU A 492 -8.19 -11.09 -3.42
CA LEU A 492 -8.74 -9.82 -2.95
C LEU A 492 -9.64 -10.00 -1.73
N LEU A 493 -10.45 -11.06 -1.68
CA LEU A 493 -11.27 -11.39 -0.50
C LEU A 493 -10.41 -11.68 0.74
N LYS A 494 -9.34 -12.45 0.57
CA LYS A 494 -8.38 -12.72 1.65
C LYS A 494 -7.70 -11.44 2.13
N VAL A 495 -7.21 -10.62 1.19
CA VAL A 495 -6.60 -9.31 1.45
C VAL A 495 -7.52 -8.42 2.27
N ARG A 496 -8.80 -8.31 1.90
CA ARG A 496 -9.78 -7.51 2.66
C ARG A 496 -10.01 -8.08 4.05
N SER A 497 -10.12 -9.39 4.18
CA SER A 497 -10.24 -10.05 5.48
C SER A 497 -9.05 -9.74 6.39
N ASP A 498 -7.82 -9.84 5.85
CA ASP A 498 -6.59 -9.59 6.60
C ASP A 498 -6.45 -8.10 6.98
N PHE A 499 -6.84 -7.18 6.09
CA PHE A 499 -6.90 -5.75 6.35
C PHE A 499 -7.88 -5.42 7.49
N HIS A 500 -9.14 -5.87 7.37
CA HIS A 500 -10.16 -5.60 8.40
C HIS A 500 -9.85 -6.32 9.72
N GLY A 501 -9.24 -7.51 9.67
CA GLY A 501 -8.79 -8.23 10.86
C GLY A 501 -7.63 -7.55 11.59
N SER A 502 -6.92 -6.65 10.92
CA SER A 502 -5.85 -5.83 11.50
C SER A 502 -6.36 -4.51 12.10
N LEU A 503 -7.64 -4.19 11.93
CA LEU A 503 -8.31 -3.02 12.48
C LEU A 503 -9.15 -3.38 13.72
N PRO A 504 -9.32 -2.47 14.69
CA PRO A 504 -8.76 -1.11 14.75
C PRO A 504 -7.26 -1.12 15.09
N HIS A 505 -6.54 -0.11 14.60
CA HIS A 505 -5.12 0.06 14.86
C HIS A 505 -4.86 1.34 15.66
N SER A 506 -4.29 1.18 16.86
CA SER A 506 -4.25 2.27 17.85
C SER A 506 -3.14 3.30 17.62
N PHE A 507 -2.05 2.91 16.96
CA PHE A 507 -0.81 3.70 16.85
C PHE A 507 -0.60 4.41 15.50
N ILE A 508 -1.46 4.18 14.51
CA ILE A 508 -1.34 4.81 13.17
C ILE A 508 -2.41 5.88 13.01
N ASP A 509 -2.14 6.84 12.13
CA ASP A 509 -3.13 7.85 11.76
C ASP A 509 -4.32 7.18 11.03
N PRO A 510 -5.58 7.41 11.46
CA PRO A 510 -6.76 6.84 10.80
C PRO A 510 -6.96 7.29 9.34
N GLU A 511 -6.32 8.37 8.89
CA GLU A 511 -6.41 8.83 7.50
C GLU A 511 -5.86 7.78 6.51
N LEU A 512 -4.74 7.12 6.84
CA LEU A 512 -4.12 6.12 5.96
C LEU A 512 -4.98 4.85 5.79
N PRO A 513 -5.46 4.18 6.86
CA PRO A 513 -6.39 3.06 6.72
C PRO A 513 -7.65 3.42 5.93
N THR A 514 -8.19 4.62 6.12
CA THR A 514 -9.36 5.08 5.36
C THR A 514 -9.06 5.18 3.86
N ALA A 515 -7.89 5.73 3.51
CA ALA A 515 -7.45 5.80 2.12
C ALA A 515 -7.14 4.41 1.53
N MET A 516 -6.61 3.48 2.33
CA MET A 516 -6.37 2.09 1.93
C MET A 516 -7.68 1.35 1.66
N GLU A 517 -8.71 1.54 2.48
CA GLU A 517 -10.04 0.97 2.25
C GLU A 517 -10.64 1.45 0.93
N ALA A 518 -10.50 2.75 0.62
CA ALA A 518 -10.92 3.31 -0.67
C ALA A 518 -10.15 2.69 -1.86
N SER A 519 -8.84 2.46 -1.71
CA SER A 519 -8.01 1.78 -2.72
C SER A 519 -8.51 0.34 -2.97
N LEU A 520 -8.73 -0.44 -1.90
CA LEU A 520 -9.23 -1.81 -2.00
C LEU A 520 -10.62 -1.87 -2.67
N HIS A 521 -11.50 -0.91 -2.36
CA HIS A 521 -12.80 -0.80 -3.01
C HIS A 521 -12.68 -0.46 -4.50
N HIS A 522 -11.73 0.41 -4.88
CA HIS A 522 -11.49 0.73 -6.29
C HIS A 522 -11.04 -0.51 -7.08
N ILE A 523 -10.12 -1.30 -6.52
CA ILE A 523 -9.61 -2.52 -7.15
C ILE A 523 -10.73 -3.56 -7.30
N GLN A 524 -11.62 -3.67 -6.31
CA GLN A 524 -12.80 -4.53 -6.43
C GLN A 524 -13.66 -4.12 -7.64
N GLN A 525 -13.94 -2.83 -7.82
CA GLN A 525 -14.71 -2.35 -8.97
C GLN A 525 -14.00 -2.63 -10.30
N GLN A 526 -12.69 -2.45 -10.35
CA GLN A 526 -11.89 -2.77 -11.53
C GLN A 526 -11.94 -4.27 -11.86
N LEU A 527 -11.81 -5.13 -10.85
CA LEU A 527 -11.89 -6.59 -10.99
C LEU A 527 -13.27 -7.03 -11.47
N GLU A 528 -14.36 -6.53 -10.86
CA GLU A 528 -15.73 -6.83 -11.28
C GLU A 528 -15.97 -6.42 -12.74
N SER A 529 -15.49 -5.23 -13.12
CA SER A 529 -15.54 -4.74 -14.49
C SER A 529 -14.75 -5.63 -15.44
N ALA A 530 -13.51 -6.00 -15.07
CA ALA A 530 -12.65 -6.90 -15.85
C ALA A 530 -13.31 -8.27 -16.03
N GLN A 531 -13.86 -8.86 -14.97
CA GLN A 531 -14.56 -10.14 -15.03
C GLN A 531 -15.78 -10.08 -15.96
N GLN A 532 -16.61 -9.03 -15.88
CA GLN A 532 -17.77 -8.88 -16.75
C GLN A 532 -17.37 -8.76 -18.23
N GLU A 533 -16.37 -7.93 -18.53
CA GLU A 533 -15.87 -7.74 -19.89
C GLU A 533 -15.25 -9.03 -20.45
N CYS A 534 -14.32 -9.61 -19.70
CA CYS A 534 -13.61 -10.82 -20.10
C CYS A 534 -14.57 -11.99 -20.28
N THR A 535 -15.51 -12.20 -19.36
CA THR A 535 -16.51 -13.28 -19.46
C THR A 535 -17.34 -13.15 -20.73
N LYS A 536 -17.79 -11.94 -21.09
CA LYS A 536 -18.54 -11.71 -22.34
C LYS A 536 -17.72 -12.06 -23.58
N ARG A 537 -16.46 -11.62 -23.64
CA ARG A 537 -15.55 -11.92 -24.76
C ARG A 537 -15.29 -13.42 -24.87
N VAL A 538 -14.94 -14.08 -23.77
CA VAL A 538 -14.67 -15.53 -23.76
C VAL A 538 -15.93 -16.34 -24.11
N GLN A 539 -17.11 -15.95 -23.63
CA GLN A 539 -18.37 -16.61 -24.04
C GLN A 539 -18.59 -16.49 -25.55
N ARG A 540 -18.29 -15.33 -26.15
CA ARG A 540 -18.37 -15.16 -27.61
C ARG A 540 -17.40 -16.09 -28.34
N ILE A 541 -16.15 -16.20 -27.86
CA ILE A 541 -15.14 -17.11 -28.41
C ILE A 541 -15.60 -18.58 -28.29
N LYS A 542 -16.16 -18.98 -27.14
CA LYS A 542 -16.74 -20.32 -26.94
C LYS A 542 -17.87 -20.65 -27.91
N SER A 543 -18.68 -19.67 -28.29
CA SER A 543 -19.77 -19.85 -29.27
C SER A 543 -19.33 -19.71 -30.73
N LEU A 544 -18.04 -19.44 -31.03
CA LEU A 544 -17.57 -19.32 -32.43
C LEU A 544 -17.91 -20.55 -33.28
N PRO A 545 -17.74 -21.81 -32.83
CA PRO A 545 -18.13 -22.97 -33.62
C PRO A 545 -19.61 -22.98 -34.02
N GLU A 546 -20.50 -22.50 -33.16
CA GLU A 546 -21.93 -22.36 -33.46
C GLU A 546 -22.18 -21.25 -34.50
N TYR A 547 -21.35 -20.20 -34.49
CA TYR A 547 -21.46 -19.11 -35.45
C TYR A 547 -21.01 -19.55 -36.84
N PHE A 548 -20.04 -20.46 -36.95
CA PHE A 548 -19.55 -21.02 -38.22
C PHE A 548 -20.24 -22.32 -38.67
N ALA A 549 -21.04 -22.94 -37.80
CA ALA A 549 -21.92 -24.07 -38.12
C ALA A 549 -22.96 -23.66 -39.16
#